data_AF-A0A4Y1Z7S7-F1
#
_entry.id   AF-A0A4Y1Z7S7-F1
#
_cell.length_a   1.000
_cell.length_b   1.000
_cell.length_c   1.000
_cell.angle_alpha   90.00
_cell.angle_beta   90.00
_cell.angle_gamma   90.00
#
_symmetry.space_group_name_H-M   'P 1'
#
loop_
_entity.id
_entity.type
_entity.pdbx_description
1 polymer ?
#
loop_
_entity_poly.entity_id
_entity_poly.type
_entity_poly.pdbx_seq_one_letter_code
_entity_poly.pdbx_strand_id
1 'polypeptide(L)'
;MIVIDGGFSKAYQPKTGIAGYTLLYNSYGMQLVAHKHFHSKEDVLINGTDVLSVRRLVDRKLRRKKVRETNVGRELMKQIAVLDQLLFYKYQKKARIQTDRSNERFLV
;
A
#
# COMPACT_ATOMS: atom_id res chain seq x y z
N MET A 1 -4.22 -0.57 -2.16
CA MET A 1 -4.72 -1.92 -2.50
C MET A 1 -6.13 -1.73 -3.03
N ILE A 2 -6.44 -2.24 -4.20
CA ILE A 2 -7.81 -2.21 -4.73
C ILE A 2 -8.30 -3.65 -4.69
N VAL A 3 -9.46 -3.83 -4.07
CA VAL A 3 -10.17 -5.11 -3.99
C VAL A 3 -11.53 -4.87 -4.61
N ILE A 4 -11.84 -5.60 -5.68
CA ILE A 4 -13.18 -5.62 -6.27
C ILE A 4 -13.68 -7.04 -6.07
N ASP A 5 -14.71 -7.16 -5.24
CA ASP A 5 -15.41 -8.42 -5.04
C ASP A 5 -16.55 -8.50 -6.05
N GLY A 6 -16.42 -9.46 -6.95
CA GLY A 6 -17.38 -9.76 -8.00
C GLY A 6 -18.11 -11.06 -7.72
N GLY A 7 -18.62 -11.30 -6.50
CA GLY A 7 -19.68 -12.27 -6.37
C GLY A 7 -19.92 -12.87 -4.99
N PHE A 8 -20.65 -12.15 -4.15
CA PHE A 8 -21.60 -12.78 -3.20
C PHE A 8 -22.98 -12.98 -3.83
N SER A 9 -23.07 -13.15 -5.15
CA SER A 9 -24.35 -13.47 -5.78
C SER A 9 -24.75 -14.89 -5.42
N LYS A 10 -25.64 -15.03 -4.43
CA LYS A 10 -26.29 -16.29 -4.03
C LYS A 10 -26.78 -17.10 -5.24
N ALA A 11 -27.14 -16.44 -6.34
CA ALA A 11 -27.71 -17.07 -7.53
C ALA A 11 -26.73 -18.00 -8.29
N TYR A 12 -25.40 -17.81 -8.17
CA TYR A 12 -24.41 -18.59 -8.94
C TYR A 12 -23.66 -19.63 -8.10
N GLN A 13 -23.85 -19.62 -6.77
CA GLN A 13 -23.26 -20.60 -5.85
C GLN A 13 -23.67 -22.07 -6.12
N PRO A 14 -24.94 -22.39 -6.44
CA PRO A 14 -25.37 -23.78 -6.59
C PRO A 14 -24.73 -24.52 -7.77
N LYS A 15 -24.28 -23.77 -8.79
CA LYS A 15 -23.82 -24.33 -10.09
C LYS A 15 -22.31 -24.52 -10.17
N THR A 16 -21.55 -23.77 -9.39
CA THR A 16 -20.09 -23.64 -9.57
C THR A 16 -19.27 -24.12 -8.36
N GLY A 17 -19.88 -24.22 -7.18
CA GLY A 17 -19.19 -24.64 -5.95
C GLY A 17 -18.18 -23.61 -5.39
N ILE A 18 -18.15 -22.40 -5.95
CA ILE A 18 -17.28 -21.30 -5.51
C ILE A 18 -18.11 -20.20 -4.83
N ALA A 19 -17.55 -19.61 -3.78
CA ALA A 19 -18.18 -18.60 -2.93
C ALA A 19 -18.09 -17.18 -3.50
N GLY A 20 -17.28 -16.95 -4.54
CA GLY A 20 -17.08 -15.65 -5.16
C GLY A 20 -15.68 -15.49 -5.75
N TYR A 21 -15.47 -14.37 -6.43
CA TYR A 21 -14.17 -13.99 -6.97
C TYR A 21 -13.72 -12.65 -6.41
N THR A 22 -12.45 -12.60 -6.01
CA THR A 22 -11.78 -11.40 -5.55
C THR A 22 -10.70 -11.00 -6.56
N LEU A 23 -10.81 -9.80 -7.14
CA LEU A 23 -9.74 -9.22 -7.95
C LEU A 23 -8.79 -8.41 -7.05
N LEU A 24 -7.55 -8.87 -6.97
CA LEU A 24 -6.47 -8.24 -6.20
C LEU A 24 -5.53 -7.50 -7.14
N TYR A 25 -5.26 -6.23 -6.84
CA TYR A 25 -4.25 -5.44 -7.56
C TYR A 25 -3.21 -4.84 -6.61
N ASN A 26 -1.93 -5.13 -6.89
CA ASN A 26 -0.79 -4.56 -6.18
C ASN A 26 0.38 -4.28 -7.15
N SER A 27 1.54 -3.87 -6.61
CA SER A 27 2.69 -3.49 -7.44
C SER A 27 3.24 -4.61 -8.33
N TYR A 28 2.95 -5.87 -8.02
CA TYR A 28 3.38 -7.05 -8.77
C TYR A 28 2.43 -7.41 -9.92
N GLY A 29 1.21 -6.90 -9.90
CA GLY A 29 0.22 -7.14 -10.95
C GLY A 29 -1.17 -7.40 -10.41
N MET A 30 -1.98 -8.05 -11.24
CA MET A 30 -3.39 -8.31 -10.99
C MET A 30 -3.67 -9.81 -10.90
N GLN A 31 -4.34 -10.22 -9.83
CA GLN A 31 -4.67 -11.61 -9.55
C GLN A 31 -6.17 -11.75 -9.35
N LEU A 32 -6.77 -12.74 -10.00
CA LEU A 32 -8.14 -13.14 -9.73
C LEU A 32 -8.09 -14.38 -8.84
N VAL A 33 -8.74 -14.28 -7.68
CA VAL A 33 -8.77 -15.32 -6.66
C VAL A 33 -10.19 -15.84 -6.55
N ALA A 34 -10.39 -17.13 -6.84
CA ALA A 34 -11.67 -17.80 -6.61
C ALA A 34 -11.70 -18.36 -5.19
N HIS A 35 -12.77 -18.10 -4.44
CA HIS A 35 -12.95 -18.66 -3.10
C HIS A 35 -13.84 -19.91 -3.17
N LYS A 36 -13.50 -20.96 -2.40
CA LYS A 36 -14.42 -22.10 -2.20
C LYS A 36 -15.46 -21.77 -1.14
N HIS A 37 -16.58 -22.49 -1.18
CA HIS A 37 -17.65 -22.38 -0.18
C HIS A 37 -17.20 -22.89 1.18
N PHE A 38 -17.68 -22.25 2.24
CA PHE A 38 -17.54 -22.72 3.61
C PHE A 38 -18.74 -23.62 3.94
N HIS A 39 -18.49 -24.88 4.31
CA HIS A 39 -19.56 -25.79 4.70
C HIS A 39 -20.03 -25.55 6.14
N SER A 40 -19.10 -25.52 7.12
CA SER A 40 -19.36 -25.07 8.50
C SER A 40 -18.06 -24.70 9.21
N LYS A 41 -18.15 -24.01 10.36
CA LYS A 41 -16.95 -23.67 11.17
C LYS A 41 -16.29 -24.94 11.71
N GLU A 42 -17.11 -25.89 12.15
CA GLU A 42 -16.70 -27.18 12.69
C GLU A 42 -15.96 -28.00 11.64
N ASP A 43 -16.46 -28.03 10.39
CA ASP A 43 -15.86 -28.76 9.28
C ASP A 43 -14.45 -28.24 8.93
N VAL A 44 -14.27 -26.91 8.93
CA VAL A 44 -12.97 -26.27 8.69
C VAL A 44 -11.96 -26.56 9.80
N LEU A 45 -12.41 -26.56 11.06
CA LEU A 45 -11.56 -26.82 12.21
C LEU A 45 -11.14 -28.30 12.32
N ILE A 46 -12.02 -29.22 11.94
CA ILE A 46 -11.77 -30.67 12.01
C ILE A 46 -10.92 -31.16 10.83
N ASN A 47 -11.28 -30.77 9.61
CA ASN A 47 -10.67 -31.33 8.40
C ASN A 47 -9.43 -30.57 7.93
N GLY A 48 -9.08 -29.46 8.59
CA GLY A 48 -7.95 -28.62 8.20
C GLY A 48 -8.02 -28.22 6.73
N THR A 49 -9.25 -28.14 6.18
CA THR A 49 -9.49 -27.89 4.77
C THR A 49 -9.04 -26.48 4.48
N ASP A 50 -7.77 -26.37 4.07
CA ASP A 50 -7.19 -25.14 3.56
C ASP A 50 -8.15 -24.66 2.48
N VAL A 51 -8.65 -23.43 2.64
CA VAL A 51 -9.63 -22.84 1.73
C VAL A 51 -8.89 -22.57 0.43
N LEU A 52 -8.76 -23.62 -0.38
CA LEU A 52 -7.94 -23.65 -1.57
C LEU A 52 -8.53 -22.65 -2.55
N SER A 53 -7.93 -21.48 -2.57
CA SER A 53 -8.31 -20.40 -3.45
C SER A 53 -7.56 -20.57 -4.76
N VAL A 54 -8.29 -20.81 -5.84
CA VAL A 54 -7.67 -20.93 -7.16
C VAL A 54 -7.20 -19.56 -7.58
N ARG A 55 -5.88 -19.38 -7.68
CA ARG A 55 -5.25 -18.13 -8.10
C ARG A 55 -4.98 -18.18 -9.60
N ARG A 56 -5.70 -17.36 -10.37
CA ARG A 56 -5.37 -17.11 -11.77
C ARG A 56 -4.69 -15.76 -11.88
N LEU A 57 -3.47 -15.76 -12.39
CA LEU A 57 -2.78 -14.51 -12.70
C LEU A 57 -3.39 -13.92 -13.96
N VAL A 58 -4.00 -12.74 -13.84
CA VAL A 58 -4.73 -12.12 -14.96
C VAL A 58 -3.82 -11.19 -15.76
N ASP A 59 -2.92 -10.48 -15.09
CA ASP A 59 -1.99 -9.57 -15.74
C ASP A 59 -0.71 -9.38 -14.91
N ARG A 60 0.46 -9.52 -15.55
CA ARG A 60 1.76 -9.15 -14.98
C ARG A 60 2.17 -7.80 -15.55
N LYS A 61 2.33 -6.80 -14.70
CA LYS A 61 2.95 -5.53 -15.11
C LYS A 61 4.40 -5.81 -15.54
N LEU A 62 4.75 -5.47 -16.79
CA LEU A 62 6.14 -5.54 -17.31
C LEU A 62 7.12 -4.72 -16.45
N ARG A 63 6.63 -3.64 -15.80
CA ARG A 63 7.39 -2.81 -14.86
C ARG A 63 6.61 -2.59 -13.57
N ARG A 64 7.24 -2.94 -12.44
CA ARG A 64 6.67 -2.75 -11.09
C ARG A 64 6.44 -1.26 -10.82
N LYS A 65 5.23 -0.90 -10.38
CA LYS A 65 4.91 0.45 -9.89
C LYS A 65 5.50 0.67 -8.50
N LYS A 66 6.33 1.69 -8.31
CA LYS A 66 6.91 2.10 -7.03
C LYS A 66 5.98 3.06 -6.29
N VAL A 67 6.13 3.15 -4.97
CA VAL A 67 5.35 4.07 -4.13
C VAL A 67 5.46 5.52 -4.64
N ARG A 68 6.66 5.98 -5.03
CA ARG A 68 6.89 7.33 -5.60
C ARG A 68 6.03 7.66 -6.83
N GLU A 69 5.57 6.65 -7.56
CA GLU A 69 4.74 6.81 -8.77
C GLU A 69 3.23 6.82 -8.44
N THR A 70 2.87 6.74 -7.16
CA THR A 70 1.49 6.84 -6.67
C THR A 70 1.14 8.28 -6.29
N ASN A 71 -0.15 8.56 -6.14
CA ASN A 71 -0.62 9.82 -5.57
C ASN A 71 -0.06 10.05 -4.15
N VAL A 72 -0.07 9.02 -3.30
CA VAL A 72 0.53 9.05 -1.96
C VAL A 72 2.03 9.34 -2.06
N GLY A 73 2.73 8.69 -2.99
CA GLY A 73 4.15 8.95 -3.23
C GLY A 73 4.45 10.39 -3.62
N ARG A 74 3.62 11.01 -4.46
CA ARG A 74 3.76 12.43 -4.79
C ARG A 74 3.60 13.31 -3.56
N GLU A 75 2.66 12.99 -2.68
CA GLU A 75 2.45 13.76 -1.46
C GLU A 75 3.62 13.60 -0.47
N LEU A 76 4.13 12.37 -0.31
CA LEU A 76 5.34 12.12 0.47
C LEU A 76 6.56 12.90 -0.06
N MET A 77 6.72 12.99 -1.37
CA MET A 77 7.82 13.78 -1.96
C MET A 77 7.68 15.27 -1.65
N LYS A 78 6.46 15.82 -1.61
CA LYS A 78 6.25 17.21 -1.18
C LYS A 78 6.60 17.39 0.29
N GLN A 79 6.18 16.46 1.15
CA GLN A 79 6.49 16.52 2.58
C GLN A 79 8.00 16.46 2.84
N ILE A 80 8.73 15.62 2.10
CA ILE A 80 10.20 15.56 2.14
C ILE A 80 10.80 16.91 1.75
N ALA A 81 10.35 17.50 0.63
CA ALA A 81 10.87 18.79 0.19
C ALA A 81 10.63 19.92 1.21
N VAL A 82 9.46 19.93 1.85
CA VAL A 82 9.16 20.87 2.95
C VAL A 82 10.08 20.63 4.14
N LEU A 83 10.31 19.37 4.52
CA LEU A 83 11.18 19.03 5.63
C LEU A 83 12.64 19.45 5.37
N ASP A 84 13.12 19.25 4.14
CA ASP A 84 14.45 19.68 3.72
C ASP A 84 14.61 21.20 3.77
N GLN A 85 13.59 21.95 3.35
CA GLN A 85 13.56 23.42 3.47
C GLN A 85 13.62 23.87 4.93
N LEU A 86 12.85 23.23 5.81
CA LEU A 86 12.84 23.56 7.24
C LEU A 86 14.19 23.26 7.90
N LEU A 87 14.83 22.14 7.54
CA LEU A 87 16.18 21.81 8.00
C LEU A 87 17.19 22.85 7.53
N PHE A 88 17.18 23.18 6.24
CA PHE A 88 18.08 24.19 5.67
C PHE A 88 17.92 25.55 6.37
N TYR A 89 16.68 26.02 6.53
CA TYR A 89 16.39 27.26 7.25
C TYR A 89 16.95 27.25 8.67
N LYS A 90 16.78 26.15 9.41
CA LYS A 90 17.30 26.01 10.77
C LYS A 90 18.82 26.12 10.82
N TYR A 91 19.54 25.45 9.91
CA TYR A 91 21.00 25.48 9.89
C TYR A 91 21.54 26.83 9.41
N GLN A 92 20.93 27.48 8.42
CA GLN A 92 21.30 28.84 8.03
C GLN A 92 21.07 29.86 9.14
N LYS A 93 19.93 29.78 9.84
CA LYS A 93 19.62 30.67 10.96
C LYS A 93 20.64 30.49 12.10
N LYS A 94 21.01 29.25 12.42
CA LYS A 94 22.04 28.97 13.43
C LYS A 94 23.39 29.57 13.05
N ALA A 95 23.80 29.46 11.79
CA ALA A 95 25.04 30.05 11.29
C ALA A 95 25.03 31.58 11.44
N ARG A 96 23.95 32.25 11.03
CA ARG A 96 23.80 33.72 11.17
C ARG A 96 23.87 34.21 12.61
N ILE A 97 23.17 33.54 13.53
CA ILE A 97 23.20 33.90 14.97
C ILE A 97 24.61 33.74 15.56
N GLN A 98 25.37 32.75 15.12
CA GLN A 98 26.75 32.56 15.56
C GLN A 98 27.65 33.71 15.08
N THR A 99 27.45 34.18 13.84
CA THR A 99 28.23 35.28 13.23
C THR A 99 27.92 36.64 13.87
N ASP A 100 26.65 36.94 14.13
CA ASP A 100 26.26 38.20 14.80
C ASP A 100 26.82 38.27 16.23
N ARG A 101 26.74 37.16 16.99
CA ARG A 101 27.31 37.09 18.34
C ARG A 101 28.83 37.18 18.39
N SER A 102 29.54 36.74 17.34
CA SER A 102 30.98 36.97 17.26
C SER A 102 31.28 38.45 16.98
N ASN A 103 30.55 39.10 16.07
CA ASN A 103 30.79 40.51 15.73
C ASN A 103 30.52 41.46 16.91
N GLU A 104 29.50 41.18 17.72
CA GLU A 104 29.21 41.98 18.93
C GLU A 104 30.31 41.86 20.01
N ARG A 105 31.06 40.76 20.06
CA ARG A 105 32.17 40.57 21.02
C ARG A 105 33.46 41.30 20.63
N PHE A 106 33.61 41.73 19.38
CA PHE A 106 34.78 42.49 18.90
C PHE A 106 34.57 44.02 18.94
N LEU A 107 33.37 44.49 19.31
CA LEU A 107 33.01 45.92 19.36
C LEU A 107 33.04 46.52 20.78
N VAL A 108 33.59 45.80 21.78
CA VAL A 108 33.75 46.26 23.17
C VAL A 108 35.24 46.26 23.54
#